data_AF-A0A920SQ24-F1
#
_entry.id   AF-A0A920SQ24-F1
#
_cell.length_a   1.000
_cell.length_b   1.000
_cell.length_c   1.000
_cell.angle_alpha   90.00
_cell.angle_beta   90.00
_cell.angle_gamma   90.00
#
_symmetry.space_group_name_H-M   'P 1'
#
loop_
_entity.id
_entity.type
_entity.pdbx_description
1 polymer ?
#
loop_
_entity_poly.entity_id
_entity_poly.type
_entity_poly.pdbx_seq_one_letter_code
_entity_poly.pdbx_strand_id
1 'polypeptide(L)' 'MLQLLVRRATLIGQTLPVDIGCSDGRIVEVSARIEAEAEKEIEPAGAW' A
#
# COMPACT_ATOMS: atom_id res chain seq x y z
N MET A 1 -2.29 0.76 -13.92
CA MET A 1 -3.40 0.43 -12.99
C MET A 1 -2.94 -0.74 -12.14
N LEU A 2 -2.98 -0.59 -10.82
CA LEU A 2 -2.64 -1.65 -9.86
C LEU A 2 -3.87 -2.54 -9.60
N GLN A 3 -3.66 -3.79 -9.18
CA GLN A 3 -4.77 -4.63 -8.76
C GLN A 3 -5.21 -4.30 -7.33
N LEU A 4 -4.24 -4.02 -6.45
CA LEU A 4 -4.50 -3.63 -5.07
C LEU A 4 -3.56 -2.50 -4.66
N LEU A 5 -4.10 -1.51 -3.97
CA LEU A 5 -3.35 -0.46 -3.32
C LEU A 5 -3.75 -0.38 -1.85
N VAL A 6 -2.80 -0.68 -0.98
CA VAL A 6 -2.98 -0.53 0.47
C VAL A 6 -2.51 0.86 0.86
N ARG A 7 -3.42 1.71 1.32
CA ARG A 7 -3.15 3.09 1.73
C ARG A 7 -2.68 3.13 3.18
N ARG A 8 -1.67 3.95 3.48
CA ARG A 8 -1.22 4.25 4.86
C ARG A 8 -0.94 3.00 5.72
N ALA A 9 -0.34 1.98 5.14
CA ALA A 9 0.13 0.79 5.85
C ALA A 9 1.27 1.13 6.82
N THR A 10 1.19 0.62 8.05
CA THR A 10 2.32 0.67 9.00
C THR A 10 3.16 -0.58 8.83
N LEU A 11 4.44 -0.41 8.48
CA LEU A 11 5.38 -1.51 8.32
C LEU A 11 6.25 -1.67 9.57
N ILE A 12 6.48 -2.92 10.00
CA ILE A 12 7.41 -3.21 11.10
C ILE A 12 8.81 -2.69 10.71
N GLY A 13 9.39 -1.85 11.55
CA GLY A 13 10.69 -1.23 11.31
C GLY A 13 10.66 0.08 10.53
N GLN A 14 9.48 0.59 10.16
CA GLN A 14 9.31 1.94 9.63
C GLN A 14 8.51 2.82 10.58
N THR A 15 8.94 4.08 10.72
CA THR A 15 8.33 5.04 11.64
C THR A 15 7.07 5.69 11.07
N LEU A 16 6.99 5.80 9.75
CA LEU A 16 5.91 6.49 9.05
C LEU A 16 5.09 5.51 8.20
N PRO A 17 3.76 5.71 8.09
CA PRO A 17 2.94 4.93 7.18
C PRO A 17 3.34 5.12 5.71
N VAL A 18 3.14 4.07 4.91
CA VAL A 18 3.43 4.03 3.47
C VAL A 18 2.25 3.48 2.68
N ASP A 19 2.24 3.75 1.39
CA ASP A 19 1.37 3.07 0.45
C ASP A 19 2.10 1.83 -0.12
N ILE A 20 1.34 0.76 -0.35
CA ILE A 20 1.85 -0.50 -0.92
C ILE A 20 1.04 -0.85 -2.16
N GLY A 21 1.70 -0.84 -3.31
CA GLY A 21 1.12 -1.23 -4.59
C GLY A 21 1.38 -2.70 -4.88
N CYS A 22 0.32 -3.43 -5.24
CA CYS A 22 0.37 -4.85 -5.57
C CYS A 22 -0.18 -5.13 -6.97
N SER A 23 0.50 -6.02 -7.70
CA SER A 23 0.07 -6.58 -8.99
C SER A 23 0.50 -8.03 -9.11
N ASP A 24 -0.35 -8.87 -9.67
CA ASP A 24 -0.15 -10.31 -9.90
C ASP A 24 0.31 -11.06 -8.64
N GLY A 25 -0.32 -10.73 -7.51
CA GLY A 25 -0.01 -11.32 -6.20
C GLY A 25 1.35 -10.92 -5.62
N ARG A 26 2.01 -9.89 -6.17
CA ARG A 26 3.33 -9.41 -5.73
C ARG A 26 3.28 -7.94 -5.36
N ILE A 27 4.12 -7.53 -4.43
CA ILE A 27 4.40 -6.12 -4.15
C ILE A 27 5.26 -5.59 -5.30
N VAL A 28 4.80 -4.53 -5.96
CA VAL A 28 5.52 -3.87 -7.06
C VAL A 28 6.10 -2.52 -6.64
N GLU A 29 5.51 -1.88 -5.62
CA GLU A 29 5.97 -0.59 -5.11
C GLU A 29 5.65 -0.44 -3.61
N VAL A 30 6.58 0.15 -2.88
CA VAL A 30 6.40 0.63 -1.49
C VAL A 30 6.95 2.04 -1.42
N SER A 31 6.06 3.01 -1.23
CA SER A 31 6.39 4.44 -1.29
C SER A 31 5.59 5.21 -0.24
N ALA A 32 6.08 6.36 0.21
CA ALA A 32 5.34 7.20 1.16
C ALA A 32 3.95 7.62 0.63
N ARG A 33 3.82 7.72 -0.70
CA ARG A 33 2.57 7.96 -1.41
C ARG A 33 2.67 7.38 -2.82
N ILE A 34 1.66 6.63 -3.25
CA ILE A 34 1.59 6.11 -4.62
C ILE A 34 0.50 6.90 -5.38
N GLU A 35 0.91 7.58 -6.45
CA GLU A 35 0.01 8.30 -7.37
C GLU A 35 -0.36 7.39 -8.56
N ALA A 36 -1.16 6.37 -8.28
CA ALA A 36 -1.66 5.44 -9.29
C ALA A 36 -3.10 5.03 -8.97
N GLU A 37 -3.86 4.69 -10.01
CA GLU A 37 -5.17 4.06 -9.88
C GLU A 37 -5.02 2.57 -9.56
N ALA A 38 -5.90 2.04 -8.72
CA ALA A 38 -5.98 0.63 -8.40
C ALA A 38 -7.41 0.09 -8.55
N GLU A 39 -7.56 -1.16 -8.98
CA GLU A 39 -8.86 -1.84 -9.03
C GLU A 39 -9.50 -1.92 -7.65
N LYS A 40 -8.68 -2.09 -6.60
CA LYS A 40 -9.10 -2.08 -5.21
C LYS A 40 -8.17 -1.25 -4.36
N GLU A 41 -8.76 -0.37 -3.55
CA GLU A 41 -8.05 0.33 -2.48
C GLU A 41 -8.51 -0.17 -1.11
N ILE A 42 -7.55 -0.31 -0.19
CA ILE A 42 -7.83 -0.68 1.20
C ILE A 42 -7.04 0.25 2.11
N GLU A 43 -7.69 0.83 3.12
CA GLU A 43 -7.03 1.53 4.22
C GLU A 43 -7.12 0.65 5.48
N PRO A 44 -5.99 0.16 6.04
CA PRO A 44 -6.01 -0.67 7.24
C PRO A 44 -6.60 0.10 8.42
N ALA A 45 -7.54 -0.52 9.16
CA ALA A 45 -8.26 0.10 10.26
C ALA A 45 -7.43 0.34 11.55
N GLY A 46 -6.11 0.24 11.50
CA GLY A 46 -5.20 0.42 12.63
C GLY A 46 -3.91 -0.39 12.50
N ALA A 47 -2.88 0.04 13.22
CA ALA A 47 -1.60 -0.68 13.35
C ALA A 47 -1.80 -1.93 14.22
N TRP A 48 -1.26 -3.07 13.78
CA TRP A 48 -1.22 -4.32 14.55
C TRP A 48 0.11 -4.41 15.31
#